data_AF-A0A925J3X0-F1
#
_entry.id   AF-A0A925J3X0-F1
#
_cell.length_a   1.000
_cell.length_b   1.000
_cell.length_c   1.000
_cell.angle_alpha   90.00
_cell.angle_beta   90.00
_cell.angle_gamma   90.00
#
_symmetry.space_group_name_H-M   'P 1'
#
loop_
_entity.id
_entity.type
_entity.pdbx_description
1 polymer ?
#
loop_
_entity_poly.entity_id
_entity_poly.type
_entity_poly.pdbx_seq_one_letter_code
_entity_poly.pdbx_strand_id
1 'polypeptide(L)' 'VLTGGSPSVTLVARTSTFGYYRFNDMAYGQSYTITPLQKRYIFTPLSIIRNHGSEITNLDFIGN' A
#
# COMPACT_ATOMS: atom_id res chain seq x y z
N VAL A 1 -1.04 5.11 -1.28
CA VAL A 1 -0.48 5.02 -2.65
C VAL A 1 0.41 3.80 -2.73
N LEU A 2 0.38 3.06 -3.83
CA LEU A 2 1.26 1.92 -4.08
C LEU A 2 2.08 2.20 -5.34
N THR A 3 3.39 1.96 -5.27
CA THR A 3 4.31 2.11 -6.41
C THR A 3 5.21 0.88 -6.55
N GLY A 4 5.63 0.55 -7.76
CA GLY A 4 6.53 -0.57 -8.03
C GLY A 4 6.13 -1.38 -9.27
N GLY A 5 6.66 -2.59 -9.40
CA GLY A 5 6.45 -3.41 -10.60
C GLY A 5 7.39 -3.10 -11.77
N SER A 6 7.30 -3.94 -12.81
CA SER A 6 7.96 -3.74 -14.10
C SER A 6 6.97 -4.09 -15.21
N PRO A 7 6.53 -3.12 -16.04
CA PRO A 7 6.83 -1.69 -15.92
C PRO A 7 6.31 -1.11 -14.59
N SER A 8 6.93 -0.02 -14.14
CA SER A 8 6.54 0.63 -12.88
C SER A 8 5.12 1.19 -12.99
N VAL A 9 4.28 0.87 -12.00
CA VAL A 9 2.90 1.34 -11.87
C VAL A 9 2.74 2.18 -10.61
N THR A 10 1.77 3.10 -10.65
CA THR A 10 1.32 3.86 -9.46
C THR A 10 -0.18 3.66 -9.30
N LEU A 11 -0.60 3.12 -8.16
CA LEU A 11 -1.99 2.89 -7.83
C LEU A 11 -2.40 3.70 -6.59
N VAL A 12 -3.65 4.15 -6.56
CA VAL A 12 -4.22 4.90 -5.44
C VAL A 12 -5.48 4.20 -4.96
N ALA A 13 -5.52 3.90 -3.67
CA ALA A 13 -6.71 3.41 -2.98
C ALA A 13 -7.13 4.43 -1.92
N ARG A 14 -8.43 4.64 -1.77
CA ARG A 14 -9.00 5.37 -0.64
C ARG A 14 -9.29 4.38 0.48
N THR A 15 -8.91 4.73 1.71
CA THR A 15 -9.29 3.98 2.90
C THR A 15 -10.79 4.16 3.18
N SER A 16 -11.44 3.07 3.60
CA SER A 16 -12.83 3.10 4.05
C SER A 16 -12.95 3.74 5.44
N THR A 17 -14.18 3.99 5.90
CA THR A 17 -14.47 4.49 7.25
C THR A 17 -13.94 3.57 8.37
N PHE A 18 -13.72 2.29 8.07
CA PHE A 18 -13.14 1.31 8.99
C PHE A 18 -11.63 1.15 8.84
N GLY A 19 -10.97 1.96 8.00
CA GLY A 19 -9.53 1.92 7.79
C GLY A 19 -9.03 0.89 6.76
N TYR A 20 -9.93 0.12 6.14
CA TYR A 20 -9.54 -0.88 5.13
C TYR A 20 -9.17 -0.24 3.78
N TYR A 21 -8.16 -0.78 3.12
CA TYR A 21 -7.75 -0.45 1.76
C TYR A 21 -7.40 -1.71 0.97
N ARG A 22 -7.51 -1.65 -0.36
CA ARG A 22 -7.15 -2.76 -1.26
C ARG A 22 -6.58 -2.22 -2.56
N PHE A 23 -5.52 -2.86 -3.04
CA PHE A 23 -4.99 -2.69 -4.40
C PHE A 23 -5.25 -3.98 -5.17
N ASN A 24 -5.80 -3.86 -6.37
CA ASN A 24 -6.10 -4.99 -7.26
C ASN A 24 -5.19 -4.93 -8.50
N ASP A 25 -5.20 -6.02 -9.29
CA ASP A 25 -4.55 -6.10 -10.59
C ASP A 25 -3.02 -5.81 -10.56
N MET A 26 -2.38 -6.22 -9.46
CA MET A 26 -0.93 -6.13 -9.30
C MET A 26 -0.25 -7.37 -9.87
N ALA A 27 0.84 -7.19 -10.60
CA ALA A 27 1.63 -8.31 -11.11
C ALA A 27 2.28 -9.09 -9.97
N TYR A 28 2.25 -10.42 -10.06
CA TYR A 28 2.98 -11.28 -9.13
C TYR A 28 4.49 -11.27 -9.39
N GLY A 29 5.27 -11.63 -8.37
CA GLY A 29 6.73 -11.70 -8.42
C GLY A 29 7.44 -10.35 -8.25
N GLN A 30 6.70 -9.24 -8.17
CA GLN A 30 7.26 -7.90 -8.11
C GLN A 30 7.27 -7.32 -6.69
N SER A 31 8.20 -6.39 -6.45
CA SER A 31 8.23 -5.61 -5.21
C SER A 31 7.43 -4.31 -5.35
N TYR A 32 6.64 -4.01 -4.32
CA TYR A 32 5.82 -2.82 -4.24
C TYR A 32 6.06 -2.10 -2.91
N THR A 33 6.02 -0.77 -2.97
CA THR A 33 6.08 0.14 -1.83
C THR A 33 4.71 0.75 -1.61
N ILE A 34 4.18 0.63 -0.39
CA ILE A 34 2.91 1.19 0.03
C ILE A 34 3.19 2.36 0.96
N THR A 35 2.68 3.54 0.61
CA THR A 35 2.83 4.78 1.39
C THR A 35 1.44 5.34 1.72
N PRO A 36 1.01 5.37 2.99
CA PRO A 36 -0.20 6.07 3.40
C PRO A 36 0.01 7.58 3.29
N LEU A 37 -1.04 8.33 2.97
CA LEU A 37 -0.98 9.77 2.86
C LEU A 37 -2.27 10.41 3.35
N GLN A 38 -2.17 11.21 4.41
CA GLN A 38 -3.24 12.07 4.88
C GLN A 38 -2.65 13.31 5.55
N LYS A 39 -3.10 14.50 5.14
CA LYS A 39 -2.45 15.78 5.52
C LYS A 39 -2.35 16.06 7.02
N ARG A 40 -3.20 15.43 7.83
CA ARG A 40 -3.31 15.66 9.28
C ARG A 40 -2.73 14.55 10.14
N TYR A 41 -2.13 13.53 9.53
CA TYR A 41 -1.63 12.37 10.25
C TYR A 41 -0.19 12.06 9.83
N ILE A 42 0.61 11.65 10.82
CA ILE A 42 1.89 11.01 10.58
C ILE A 42 1.72 9.51 10.81
N PHE A 43 1.96 8.72 9.77
CA PHE A 43 1.80 7.27 9.85
C PHE A 43 3.07 6.58 10.32
N THR A 44 2.90 5.58 11.18
CA THR A 44 3.94 4.63 11.56
C THR A 44 3.49 3.21 11.18
N PRO A 45 4.26 2.48 10.36
CA PRO A 45 5.46 2.93 9.63
C PRO A 45 5.15 4.00 8.56
N LEU A 46 6.16 4.70 8.04
CA LEU A 46 5.96 5.70 6.97
C LEU A 46 5.67 5.04 5.60
N SER A 47 6.19 3.83 5.39
CA SER A 47 5.92 3.01 4.23
C SER A 47 6.18 1.54 4.55
N ILE A 48 5.62 0.65 3.74
CA ILE A 48 5.87 -0.79 3.81
C ILE A 48 6.26 -1.28 2.43
N ILE A 49 7.34 -2.05 2.34
CA ILE A 49 7.79 -2.71 1.10
C ILE A 49 7.48 -4.20 1.20
N ARG A 50 6.87 -4.77 0.15
CA ARG A 50 6.55 -6.21 0.06
C ARG A 50 6.75 -6.74 -1.35
N ASN A 51 7.23 -7.98 -1.44
CA ASN A 51 7.17 -8.75 -2.69
C ASN A 51 5.79 -9.42 -2.81
N HIS A 52 5.13 -9.21 -3.94
CA HIS A 52 3.80 -9.74 -4.23
C HIS A 52 3.92 -11.14 -4.84
N GLY A 53 4.18 -12.14 -4.01
CA GLY A 53 4.18 -13.57 -4.42
C GLY A 53 2.80 -14.24 -4.32
N SER A 54 1.91 -13.69 -3.52
CA SER A 54 0.54 -14.14 -3.24
C SER A 54 -0.31 -12.98 -2.76
N GLU A 55 -1.59 -13.19 -2.43
CA GLU A 55 -2.37 -12.18 -1.72
C GLU A 55 -1.66 -11.81 -0.41
N ILE A 56 -1.46 -10.51 -0.19
CA ILE A 56 -0.84 -9.97 1.02
C ILE A 56 -1.93 -9.27 1.82
N THR A 57 -2.07 -9.66 3.08
CA THR A 57 -3.00 -9.07 4.03
C THR A 57 -2.26 -8.60 5.28
N ASN A 58 -2.98 -8.02 6.25
CA ASN A 58 -2.44 -7.62 7.55
C ASN A 58 -1.26 -6.62 7.45
N LEU A 59 -1.40 -5.64 6.55
CA LEU A 59 -0.51 -4.49 6.45
C LEU A 59 -1.24 -3.28 7.00
N ASP A 60 -0.77 -2.79 8.14
CA ASP A 60 -1.41 -1.70 8.85
C ASP A 60 -0.49 -0.48 8.99
N PHE A 61 -1.13 0.68 9.08
CA PHE A 61 -0.49 1.96 9.31
C PHE A 61 -1.23 2.67 10.43
N ILE A 62 -0.52 3.11 11.46
CA ILE A 62 -1.11 3.84 12.58
C ILE A 62 -0.83 5.32 12.37
N GLY A 63 -1.88 6.11 12.15
CA GLY A 63 -1.78 7.57 12.04
C GLY A 63 -1.93 8.23 13.39
N ASN A 64 -0.95 9.05 13.79
CA ASN A 64 -1.01 9.94 14.95
C ASN A 64 -1.19 11.40 14.51
#